data_AF-A0A0L7LRV5-F1
#
_entry.id   AF-A0A0L7LRV5-F1
#
_cell.length_a   1.000
_cell.length_b   1.000
_cell.length_c   1.000
_cell.angle_alpha   90.00
_cell.angle_beta   90.00
_cell.angle_gamma   90.00
#
_symmetry.space_group_name_H-M   'P 1'
#
loop_
_entity.id
_entity.type
_entity.pdbx_description
1 polymer ?
#
loop_
_entity_poly.entity_id
_entity_poly.type
_entity_poly.pdbx_seq_one_letter_code
_entity_poly.pdbx_strand_id
1 'polypeptide(L)'
;TSFITSNYRLKYIIITCILVGAVNLTDVSFYEILGVTKQASALDIRQAYKKLTLTRDTSMIYTGPTRHIHANTTTSHKQNNYLDEGFYFINFYSPFCPPCQNVADHWKKLAEMYKGVVKIGAVNCKYYNSFCYNSMRISSYPTLIFYP
;
A
#
# COMPACT_ATOMS: atom_id res chain seq x y z
N THR A 1 23.94 -44.27 45.68
CA THR A 1 22.64 -43.63 45.35
C THR A 1 22.76 -42.20 44.82
N SER A 2 23.93 -41.54 44.86
CA SER A 2 24.15 -40.15 44.40
C SER A 2 24.46 -39.97 42.90
N PHE A 3 24.89 -41.04 42.21
CA PHE A 3 25.27 -40.95 40.79
C PHE A 3 24.07 -40.95 39.83
N ILE A 4 23.00 -41.65 40.20
CA ILE A 4 21.78 -41.80 39.40
C ILE A 4 20.98 -40.48 39.39
N THR A 5 20.87 -39.80 40.53
CA THR A 5 20.16 -38.51 40.66
C THR A 5 20.85 -37.36 39.91
N SER A 6 22.19 -37.38 39.80
CA SER A 6 22.96 -36.40 39.03
C SER A 6 22.66 -36.46 37.53
N ASN A 7 22.55 -37.68 36.99
CA ASN A 7 22.22 -37.90 35.58
C ASN A 7 20.78 -37.46 35.24
N TYR A 8 19.82 -37.66 36.15
CA TYR A 8 18.45 -37.17 35.97
C TYR A 8 18.36 -35.64 36.04
N ARG A 9 19.10 -35.00 36.95
CA ARG A 9 19.14 -33.53 37.05
C ARG A 9 19.76 -32.90 35.81
N LEU A 10 20.85 -33.46 35.28
CA LEU A 10 21.49 -32.94 34.07
C LEU A 10 20.59 -33.12 32.83
N LYS A 11 19.92 -34.28 32.69
CA LYS A 11 18.93 -34.50 31.62
C LYS A 11 17.75 -33.54 31.74
N TYR A 12 17.24 -33.30 32.95
CA TYR A 12 16.17 -32.32 33.17
C TYR A 12 16.60 -30.91 32.79
N ILE A 13 17.81 -30.48 33.18
CA ILE A 13 18.34 -29.15 32.81
C ILE A 13 18.48 -29.02 31.29
N ILE A 14 19.00 -30.05 30.61
CA ILE A 14 19.13 -30.05 29.15
C ILE A 14 17.75 -30.00 28.48
N ILE A 15 16.80 -30.80 28.95
CA ILE A 15 15.42 -30.80 28.43
C ILE A 15 14.75 -29.45 28.68
N THR A 16 14.91 -28.83 29.86
CA THR A 16 14.35 -27.50 30.12
C THR A 16 15.02 -26.44 29.26
N CYS A 17 16.34 -26.51 29.04
CA CYS A 17 17.04 -25.61 28.14
C CYS A 17 16.59 -25.76 26.68
N ILE A 18 16.34 -26.99 26.22
CA ILE A 18 15.84 -27.26 24.86
C ILE A 18 14.40 -26.75 24.72
N LEU A 19 13.54 -26.97 25.71
CA LEU A 19 12.16 -26.48 25.70
C LEU A 19 12.11 -24.94 25.73
N VAL A 20 12.92 -24.30 26.58
CA VAL A 20 13.03 -22.83 26.61
C VAL A 20 13.63 -22.30 25.30
N GLY A 21 14.62 -22.96 24.72
CA GLY A 21 15.20 -22.61 23.43
C GLY A 21 14.19 -22.69 22.28
N ALA A 22 13.36 -23.75 22.25
CA ALA A 22 12.36 -23.96 21.21
C ALA A 22 11.23 -22.92 21.24
N VAL A 23 10.86 -22.40 22.41
CA VAL A 23 9.83 -21.34 22.55
C VAL A 23 10.26 -20.03 21.88
N ASN A 24 11.56 -19.78 21.70
CA ASN A 24 12.07 -18.54 21.10
C ASN A 24 12.06 -18.51 19.55
N LEU A 25 11.69 -19.60 18.87
CA LEU A 25 11.83 -19.77 17.41
C LEU A 25 10.61 -19.36 16.56
N THR A 26 9.49 -18.93 17.16
CA THR A 26 8.24 -18.67 16.41
C THR A 26 7.95 -17.20 16.10
N ASP A 27 8.80 -16.27 16.55
CA ASP A 27 8.62 -14.83 16.30
C ASP A 27 9.35 -14.36 15.03
N VAL A 28 9.10 -14.99 13.87
CA VAL A 28 9.36 -14.33 12.58
C VAL A 28 8.25 -13.30 12.42
N SER A 29 8.53 -12.16 13.04
CA SER A 29 7.54 -11.29 13.65
C SER A 29 7.33 -10.08 12.78
N PHE A 30 6.08 -9.62 12.70
CA PHE A 30 5.59 -8.39 12.07
C PHE A 30 6.57 -7.20 12.02
N TYR A 31 7.47 -7.08 13.00
CA TYR A 31 8.58 -6.13 13.02
C TYR A 31 9.53 -6.22 11.81
N GLU A 32 9.76 -7.40 11.24
CA GLU A 32 10.56 -7.58 10.01
C GLU A 32 9.87 -6.96 8.79
N ILE A 33 8.54 -7.11 8.69
CA ILE A 33 7.73 -6.44 7.65
C ILE A 33 7.80 -4.92 7.82
N LEU A 34 7.79 -4.45 9.07
CA LEU A 34 7.91 -3.03 9.40
C LEU A 34 9.36 -2.49 9.30
N GLY A 35 10.37 -3.35 9.20
CA GLY A 35 11.79 -2.96 9.22
C GLY A 35 12.25 -2.36 10.56
N VAL A 36 11.66 -2.78 11.68
CA VAL A 36 12.00 -2.31 13.04
C VAL A 36 12.44 -3.48 13.93
N THR A 37 13.12 -3.18 15.04
CA THR A 37 13.50 -4.21 16.02
C THR A 37 12.34 -4.55 16.95
N LYS A 38 12.39 -5.73 17.59
CA LYS A 38 11.37 -6.12 18.59
C LYS A 38 11.30 -5.18 19.79
N GLN A 39 12.37 -4.44 20.07
CA GLN A 39 12.49 -3.48 21.17
C GLN A 39 12.10 -2.05 20.76
N ALA A 40 11.59 -1.85 19.53
CA ALA A 40 11.21 -0.54 19.02
C ALA A 40 10.10 0.11 19.87
N SER A 41 10.18 1.43 20.05
CA SER A 41 9.17 2.16 20.81
C SER A 41 7.86 2.25 20.02
N ALA A 42 6.75 2.53 20.70
CA ALA A 42 5.46 2.76 20.03
C ALA A 42 5.52 3.90 18.99
N LEU A 43 6.43 4.88 19.17
CA LEU A 43 6.68 5.94 18.21
C LEU A 43 7.32 5.40 16.94
N ASP A 44 8.35 4.56 17.07
CA ASP A 44 9.08 3.98 15.95
C ASP A 44 8.19 3.05 15.13
N ILE A 45 7.35 2.26 15.80
CA ILE A 45 6.34 1.40 15.14
C ILE A 45 5.34 2.26 14.36
N ARG A 46 4.85 3.37 14.94
CA ARG A 46 3.93 4.29 14.26
C ARG A 46 4.58 4.99 13.08
N GLN A 47 5.85 5.38 13.19
CA GLN A 47 6.60 5.99 12.10
C GLN A 47 6.89 4.99 10.98
N ALA A 48 7.29 3.77 11.31
CA ALA A 48 7.51 2.70 10.35
C ALA A 48 6.21 2.33 9.62
N TYR A 49 5.11 2.16 10.35
CA TYR A 49 3.80 1.95 9.77
C TYR A 49 3.35 3.13 8.91
N LYS A 50 3.53 4.37 9.37
CA LYS A 50 3.22 5.59 8.59
C LYS A 50 4.07 5.67 7.32
N LYS A 51 5.35 5.32 7.38
CA LYS A 51 6.25 5.26 6.23
C LYS A 51 5.80 4.17 5.26
N LEU A 52 5.35 3.01 5.75
CA LEU A 52 4.80 1.94 4.94
C LEU A 52 3.45 2.28 4.33
N THR A 53 2.56 2.95 5.05
CA THR A 53 1.30 3.42 4.46
C THR A 53 1.55 4.52 3.46
N LEU A 54 2.47 5.46 3.69
CA LEU A 54 2.86 6.48 2.71
C LEU A 54 3.56 5.89 1.48
N THR A 55 4.41 4.88 1.67
CA THR A 55 5.05 4.16 0.54
C THR A 55 4.07 3.24 -0.18
N ARG A 56 3.07 2.66 0.49
CA ARG A 56 2.00 1.90 -0.18
C ARG A 56 1.00 2.84 -0.86
N ASP A 57 0.77 4.01 -0.27
CA ASP A 57 0.10 5.17 -0.88
C ASP A 57 0.96 5.82 -1.96
N THR A 58 2.16 5.32 -2.28
CA THR A 58 2.75 5.63 -3.60
C THR A 58 2.04 4.92 -4.75
N SER A 59 1.07 4.05 -4.47
CA SER A 59 0.01 3.77 -5.45
C SER A 59 -0.88 4.99 -5.75
N MET A 60 -0.84 6.02 -4.91
CA MET A 60 -1.36 7.38 -5.16
C MET A 60 -0.32 8.32 -5.83
N ILE A 61 0.93 7.88 -6.12
CA ILE A 61 1.92 8.70 -6.87
C ILE A 61 1.50 8.97 -8.32
N TYR A 62 0.44 8.33 -8.82
CA TYR A 62 -0.18 8.77 -10.08
C TYR A 62 -0.87 10.12 -9.98
N THR A 63 -1.02 10.68 -8.79
CA THR A 63 -1.37 12.08 -8.67
C THR A 63 -0.27 12.75 -7.88
N GLY A 64 0.65 13.42 -8.60
CA GLY A 64 1.06 14.74 -8.13
C GLY A 64 -0.19 15.50 -7.67
N PRO A 65 -0.08 16.25 -6.57
CA PRO A 65 -1.15 16.43 -5.60
C PRO A 65 -2.49 16.54 -6.31
N THR A 66 -3.30 15.48 -6.26
CA THR A 66 -4.74 15.71 -6.19
C THR A 66 -4.93 16.41 -4.85
N ARG A 67 -4.58 17.71 -4.83
CA ARG A 67 -5.31 18.67 -4.02
C ARG A 67 -6.73 18.28 -4.31
N HIS A 68 -7.37 17.76 -3.27
CA HIS A 68 -8.76 17.40 -3.20
C HIS A 68 -9.48 18.03 -4.37
N ILE A 69 -10.11 17.22 -5.22
CA ILE A 69 -11.03 17.75 -6.23
C ILE A 69 -12.09 18.50 -5.43
N HIS A 70 -11.79 19.77 -5.16
CA HIS A 70 -12.56 20.67 -4.37
C HIS A 70 -13.59 21.12 -5.38
N ALA A 71 -14.81 20.64 -5.22
CA ALA A 71 -15.95 21.31 -5.79
C ALA A 71 -16.00 22.72 -5.17
N ASN A 72 -15.21 23.66 -5.69
CA ASN A 72 -15.36 25.07 -5.40
C ASN A 72 -16.65 25.54 -6.09
N THR A 73 -17.75 25.26 -5.40
CA THR A 73 -19.08 25.72 -5.72
C THR A 73 -19.10 27.22 -5.47
N THR A 74 -18.67 28.05 -6.41
CA THR A 74 -18.88 29.50 -6.37
C THR A 74 -18.54 30.16 -7.70
N THR A 75 -19.31 29.83 -8.74
CA THR A 75 -19.71 30.75 -9.83
C THR A 75 -20.59 29.98 -10.81
N SER A 76 -21.89 30.33 -10.81
CA SER A 76 -22.96 30.27 -11.83
C SER A 76 -22.85 29.52 -13.18
N HIS A 77 -21.82 28.74 -13.48
CA HIS A 77 -21.79 27.79 -14.59
C HIS A 77 -21.28 26.45 -14.05
N LYS A 78 -22.20 25.49 -13.88
CA LYS A 78 -21.94 24.18 -13.31
C LYS A 78 -21.14 23.32 -14.29
N GLN A 79 -19.83 23.56 -14.38
CA GLN A 79 -18.91 22.70 -15.10
C GLN A 79 -18.24 21.78 -14.07
N ASN A 80 -18.64 20.50 -14.07
CA ASN A 80 -18.05 19.46 -13.23
C ASN A 80 -16.64 19.12 -13.72
N ASN A 81 -15.72 20.09 -13.72
CA ASN A 81 -14.35 19.87 -14.14
C ASN A 81 -13.57 19.34 -12.93
N TYR A 82 -13.40 18.02 -12.91
CA TYR A 82 -12.59 17.31 -11.91
C TYR A 82 -11.08 17.46 -12.15
N LEU A 83 -10.69 18.09 -13.26
CA LEU A 83 -9.33 18.20 -13.78
C LEU A 83 -9.00 19.67 -14.07
N ASP A 84 -7.76 20.06 -13.77
CA ASP A 84 -7.20 21.39 -14.07
C ASP A 84 -6.83 21.48 -15.56
N GLU A 85 -6.28 22.59 -16.04
CA GLU A 85 -5.88 22.72 -17.46
C GLU A 85 -4.76 21.73 -17.87
N GLY A 86 -4.84 21.23 -19.10
CA GLY A 86 -3.83 20.38 -19.74
C GLY A 86 -4.24 18.91 -19.86
N PHE A 87 -3.41 18.12 -20.52
CA PHE A 87 -3.71 16.73 -20.87
C PHE A 87 -3.58 15.78 -19.69
N TYR A 88 -4.58 14.91 -19.49
CA TYR A 88 -4.56 13.83 -18.49
C TYR A 88 -4.71 12.47 -19.15
N PHE A 89 -4.03 11.46 -18.60
CA PHE A 89 -4.26 10.07 -18.96
C PHE A 89 -4.48 9.25 -17.70
N ILE A 90 -5.70 8.75 -17.49
CA ILE A 90 -6.14 8.17 -16.22
C ILE A 90 -6.38 6.65 -16.37
N ASN A 91 -5.80 5.86 -15.48
CA ASN A 91 -6.05 4.43 -15.34
C ASN A 91 -7.06 4.15 -14.21
N PHE A 92 -8.27 3.77 -14.57
CA PHE A 92 -9.29 3.28 -13.65
C PHE A 92 -9.05 1.80 -13.37
N TYR A 93 -8.67 1.47 -12.14
CA TYR A 93 -8.23 0.12 -11.77
C TYR A 93 -8.89 -0.39 -10.48
N SER A 94 -8.70 -1.68 -10.21
CA SER A 94 -9.00 -2.32 -8.93
C SER A 94 -7.76 -3.09 -8.43
N PRO A 95 -7.46 -3.10 -7.11
CA PRO A 95 -6.29 -3.81 -6.58
C PRO A 95 -6.40 -5.34 -6.71
N PHE A 96 -7.61 -5.88 -6.86
CA PHE A 96 -7.88 -7.32 -6.97
C PHE A 96 -8.12 -7.77 -8.42
N CYS A 97 -7.59 -7.03 -9.38
CA CYS A 97 -7.72 -7.29 -10.81
C CYS A 97 -6.35 -7.70 -11.38
N PRO A 98 -6.15 -8.97 -11.78
CA PRO A 98 -4.86 -9.43 -12.30
C PRO A 98 -4.39 -8.66 -13.55
N PRO A 99 -5.26 -8.35 -14.55
CA PRO A 99 -4.85 -7.49 -15.67
C PRO A 99 -4.36 -6.11 -15.22
N CYS A 100 -4.98 -5.53 -14.18
CA CYS A 100 -4.60 -4.24 -13.63
C CYS A 100 -3.21 -4.28 -12.96
N GLN A 101 -2.88 -5.38 -12.29
CA GLN A 101 -1.57 -5.59 -11.68
C GLN A 101 -0.46 -5.65 -12.75
N ASN A 102 -0.72 -6.31 -13.89
CA ASN A 102 0.21 -6.37 -15.02
C ASN A 102 0.46 -4.98 -15.67
N VAL A 103 -0.54 -4.10 -15.64
CA VAL A 103 -0.41 -2.72 -16.15
C VAL A 103 0.31 -1.81 -15.16
N ALA A 104 0.28 -2.10 -13.87
CA ALA A 104 0.73 -1.20 -12.82
C ALA A 104 2.17 -0.70 -13.02
N ASP A 105 3.13 -1.58 -13.31
CA ASP A 105 4.53 -1.14 -13.47
C ASP A 105 4.80 -0.40 -14.78
N HIS A 106 4.08 -0.73 -15.84
CA HIS A 106 4.14 0.01 -17.10
C HIS A 106 3.55 1.41 -16.93
N TRP A 107 2.47 1.52 -16.17
CA TRP A 107 1.82 2.80 -15.88
C TRP A 107 2.77 3.73 -15.10
N LYS A 108 3.57 3.21 -14.15
CA LYS A 108 4.58 3.99 -13.42
C LYS A 108 5.64 4.56 -14.36
N LYS A 109 6.15 3.71 -15.25
CA LYS A 109 7.15 4.12 -16.26
C LYS A 109 6.58 5.18 -17.20
N LEU A 110 5.33 5.03 -17.61
CA LEU A 110 4.63 6.01 -18.44
C LEU A 110 4.54 7.37 -17.74
N ALA A 111 4.17 7.38 -16.46
CA ALA A 111 4.10 8.61 -15.66
C ALA A 111 5.44 9.36 -15.59
N GLU A 112 6.54 8.64 -15.42
CA GLU A 112 7.87 9.25 -15.42
C GLU A 112 8.28 9.76 -16.81
N MET A 113 8.03 8.99 -17.88
CA MET A 113 8.40 9.39 -19.25
C MET A 113 7.67 10.65 -19.73
N TYR A 114 6.42 10.85 -19.32
CA TYR A 114 5.57 11.96 -19.78
C TYR A 114 5.45 13.11 -18.77
N LYS A 115 6.30 13.10 -17.74
CA LYS A 115 6.32 14.13 -16.71
C LYS A 115 6.46 15.53 -17.30
N GLY A 116 5.52 16.41 -16.96
CA GLY A 116 5.47 17.79 -17.45
C GLY A 116 4.81 17.98 -18.83
N VAL A 117 4.46 16.89 -19.53
CA VAL A 117 3.75 16.92 -20.82
C VAL A 117 2.31 16.45 -20.66
N VAL A 118 2.12 15.28 -20.03
CA VAL A 118 0.81 14.68 -19.76
C VAL A 118 0.75 14.28 -18.30
N LYS A 119 -0.35 14.60 -17.63
CA LYS A 119 -0.61 14.21 -16.25
C LYS A 119 -1.14 12.78 -16.21
N ILE A 120 -0.27 11.83 -15.90
CA ILE A 120 -0.61 10.40 -15.85
C ILE A 120 -1.17 10.04 -14.47
N GLY A 121 -2.48 9.77 -14.41
CA GLY A 121 -3.27 9.48 -13.21
C GLY A 121 -3.73 8.04 -13.06
N ALA A 122 -4.17 7.66 -11.86
CA ALA A 122 -4.82 6.38 -11.60
C ALA A 122 -5.90 6.53 -10.52
N VAL A 123 -7.03 5.86 -10.71
CA VAL A 123 -8.18 5.90 -9.80
C VAL A 123 -8.49 4.49 -9.33
N ASN A 124 -8.44 4.29 -8.02
CA ASN A 124 -8.80 3.03 -7.40
C ASN A 124 -10.33 2.91 -7.23
N CYS A 125 -10.98 2.23 -8.17
CA CYS A 125 -12.44 2.09 -8.19
C CYS A 125 -12.98 1.14 -7.12
N LYS A 126 -12.12 0.41 -6.39
CA LYS A 126 -12.56 -0.30 -5.17
C LYS A 126 -12.93 0.69 -4.06
N TYR A 127 -12.20 1.81 -3.94
CA TYR A 127 -12.50 2.87 -2.97
C TYR A 127 -13.48 3.91 -3.53
N TYR A 128 -13.39 4.23 -4.82
CA TYR A 128 -14.21 5.25 -5.48
C TYR A 128 -15.28 4.64 -6.40
N ASN A 129 -15.98 3.62 -5.92
CA ASN A 129 -16.94 2.84 -6.71
C ASN A 129 -18.02 3.70 -7.38
N SER A 130 -18.76 4.51 -6.61
CA SER A 130 -19.84 5.35 -7.16
C SER A 130 -19.33 6.33 -8.23
N PHE A 131 -18.15 6.94 -8.02
CA PHE A 131 -17.54 7.81 -9.00
C PHE A 131 -17.21 7.05 -10.30
N CYS A 132 -16.53 5.91 -10.20
CA CYS A 132 -16.16 5.11 -11.37
C CYS A 132 -17.37 4.60 -12.14
N TYR A 133 -18.33 3.97 -11.47
CA TYR A 133 -19.49 3.35 -12.15
C TYR A 133 -20.53 4.38 -12.59
N ASN A 134 -20.92 5.30 -11.71
CA ASN A 134 -22.06 6.18 -11.96
C ASN A 134 -21.67 7.44 -12.73
N SER A 135 -20.53 8.05 -12.36
CA SER A 135 -20.09 9.31 -12.96
C SER A 135 -19.26 9.07 -14.22
N MET A 136 -18.28 8.17 -14.14
CA MET A 136 -17.33 7.91 -15.23
C MET A 136 -17.71 6.74 -16.14
N ARG A 137 -18.78 5.99 -15.81
CA ARG A 137 -19.29 4.85 -16.59
C ARG A 137 -18.25 3.75 -16.86
N ILE A 138 -17.32 3.56 -15.92
CA ILE A 138 -16.31 2.51 -15.97
C ILE A 138 -16.96 1.18 -15.62
N SER A 139 -17.05 0.27 -16.59
CA SER A 139 -17.69 -1.05 -16.43
C SER A 139 -16.68 -2.20 -16.32
N SER A 140 -15.43 -1.99 -16.72
CA SER A 140 -14.37 -3.00 -16.72
C SER A 140 -13.03 -2.41 -16.25
N TYR A 141 -12.11 -3.29 -15.84
CA TYR A 141 -10.79 -2.90 -15.38
C TYR A 141 -9.67 -3.69 -16.07
N PRO A 142 -8.52 -3.07 -16.35
CA PRO A 142 -8.31 -1.62 -16.29
C PRO A 142 -9.06 -0.90 -17.42
N THR A 143 -9.48 0.34 -17.17
CA THR A 143 -9.98 1.24 -18.22
C THR A 143 -9.08 2.47 -18.26
N LEU A 144 -8.51 2.76 -19.43
CA LEU A 144 -7.55 3.86 -19.62
C LEU A 144 -8.23 4.96 -20.43
N ILE A 145 -8.34 6.17 -19.89
CA ILE A 145 -9.03 7.29 -20.55
C ILE A 145 -8.13 8.51 -20.60
N PHE A 146 -7.98 9.06 -21.80
CA PHE A 146 -7.32 10.33 -22.04
C PHE A 146 -8.33 11.48 -21.99
N TYR A 147 -8.02 12.53 -21.24
CA TYR A 147 -8.80 13.76 -21.15
C TYR A 147 -7.98 14.92 -21.71
N PRO A 148 -8.48 15.61 -22.76
CA PRO A 148 -7.83 16.79 -23.32
C PRO A 148 -7.99 18.04 -22.46
#